data_AF-A0AAD1ASC0-F1
#
_entry.id   AF-A0AAD1ASC0-F1
#
_cell.length_a   1.000
_cell.length_b   1.000
_cell.length_c   1.000
_cell.angle_alpha   90.00
_cell.angle_beta   90.00
_cell.angle_gamma   90.00
#
_symmetry.space_group_name_H-M   'P 1'
#
loop_
_entity.id
_entity.type
_entity.pdbx_description
1 polymer ?
#
loop_
_entity_poly.entity_id
_entity_poly.type
_entity_poly.pdbx_seq_one_letter_code
_entity_poly.pdbx_strand_id
1 'polypeptide(L)'
;MDLILLPFIGFLFASIRPSQNLEEGHLRKSATNNLKGISIIFIILHHINQELNGVSGTFFASRLTMAGRLGVAIFFFVSGYGIMRQHQIKGPSYLKNFLPHRLLPIILLYLLAMLLIFPIKHQLMGLTFSQAAISMTNGAPFVNDSWFVLAIIFFYFAFWLGMQISRGHSLPLFAILFLLTGLYTVYIWDKGMGEWLVNAAFVFPTGVLFAFYEDRFMPLIRRFYLPIMLGTLTAFALFFTLDEMHNQLRFRFFSEIFFCFGRHDGQLSR
;
A
#
# COMPACT_ATOMS: atom_id res chain seq x y z
N MET A 1 -14.65 11.76 18.39
CA MET A 1 -14.67 11.25 17.01
C MET A 1 -15.63 12.06 16.18
N ASP A 2 -15.17 12.60 15.06
CA ASP A 2 -16.05 13.19 14.07
C ASP A 2 -16.75 12.07 13.30
N LEU A 3 -18.01 11.77 13.65
CA LEU A 3 -18.93 10.93 12.84
C LEU A 3 -19.03 11.39 11.36
N ILE A 4 -18.53 12.59 11.07
CA ILE A 4 -18.38 13.24 9.76
C ILE A 4 -17.32 12.55 8.86
N LEU A 5 -16.42 11.74 9.42
CA LEU A 5 -15.43 10.97 8.64
C LEU A 5 -16.07 9.85 7.80
N LEU A 6 -17.13 9.22 8.30
CA LEU A 6 -17.84 8.14 7.61
C LEU A 6 -18.48 8.61 6.28
N PRO A 7 -19.13 9.79 6.20
CA PRO A 7 -19.58 10.38 4.94
C PRO A 7 -18.48 10.67 3.92
N PHE A 8 -17.33 11.20 4.34
CA PHE A 8 -16.21 11.51 3.42
C PHE A 8 -15.60 10.23 2.84
N ILE A 9 -15.45 9.22 3.68
CA ILE A 9 -14.99 7.89 3.28
C ILE A 9 -16.02 7.26 2.34
N GLY A 10 -17.32 7.31 2.68
CA GLY A 10 -18.43 6.91 1.81
C GLY A 10 -18.48 7.66 0.47
N PHE A 11 -18.14 8.95 0.46
CA PHE A 11 -18.04 9.76 -0.75
C PHE A 11 -16.86 9.35 -1.63
N LEU A 12 -15.68 9.07 -1.05
CA LEU A 12 -14.55 8.48 -1.78
C LEU A 12 -14.89 7.10 -2.36
N PHE A 13 -15.70 6.31 -1.63
CA PHE A 13 -16.25 5.04 -2.12
C PHE A 13 -17.25 5.22 -3.28
N ALA A 14 -18.12 6.23 -3.22
CA ALA A 14 -19.12 6.51 -4.25
C ALA A 14 -18.56 7.21 -5.51
N SER A 15 -17.46 7.96 -5.37
CA SER A 15 -16.90 8.79 -6.45
C SER A 15 -16.14 8.00 -7.52
N ILE A 16 -15.86 6.72 -7.30
CA ILE A 16 -15.15 5.85 -8.24
C ILE A 16 -16.19 5.01 -8.96
N ARG A 17 -16.58 5.46 -10.15
CA ARG A 17 -17.54 4.76 -11.01
C ARG A 17 -17.03 3.34 -11.32
N PRO A 18 -17.66 2.26 -10.81
CA PRO A 18 -17.10 0.90 -10.88
C PRO A 18 -17.12 0.30 -12.30
N SER A 19 -18.17 0.58 -13.07
CA SER A 19 -18.44 -0.11 -14.35
C SER A 19 -17.41 0.13 -15.45
N GLN A 20 -16.64 1.22 -15.40
CA GLN A 20 -15.61 1.53 -16.40
C GLN A 20 -14.23 0.93 -16.05
N ASN A 21 -14.06 0.44 -14.82
CA ASN A 21 -12.77 0.00 -14.29
C ASN A 21 -12.58 -1.52 -14.31
N LEU A 22 -13.61 -2.27 -14.76
CA LEU A 22 -13.62 -3.73 -14.78
C LEU A 22 -13.51 -4.29 -16.20
N GLU A 23 -12.77 -5.39 -16.33
CA GLU A 23 -12.70 -6.22 -17.53
C GLU A 23 -12.89 -7.66 -17.09
N GLU A 24 -13.93 -8.31 -17.61
CA GLU A 24 -14.36 -9.67 -17.24
C GLU A 24 -14.61 -9.87 -15.73
N GLY A 25 -14.85 -8.78 -14.98
CA GLY A 25 -15.09 -8.85 -13.54
C GLY A 25 -13.87 -8.69 -12.66
N HIS A 26 -12.71 -8.30 -13.22
CA HIS A 26 -11.47 -8.00 -12.51
C HIS A 26 -11.09 -6.52 -12.65
N LEU A 27 -10.33 -5.97 -11.69
CA LEU A 27 -9.77 -4.63 -11.86
C LEU A 27 -8.80 -4.60 -13.04
N ARG A 28 -9.06 -3.70 -13.99
CA ARG A 28 -8.19 -3.50 -15.14
C ARG A 28 -6.80 -3.05 -14.71
N LYS A 29 -5.81 -3.35 -15.55
CA LYS A 29 -4.45 -2.80 -15.40
C LYS A 29 -4.46 -1.27 -15.33
N SER A 30 -5.32 -0.61 -16.10
CA SER A 30 -5.51 0.84 -16.05
C SER A 30 -6.08 1.29 -14.70
N ALA A 31 -7.10 0.60 -14.17
CA ALA A 31 -7.70 0.91 -12.88
C ALA A 31 -6.70 0.77 -11.73
N THR A 32 -5.94 -0.33 -11.68
CA THR A 32 -4.89 -0.52 -10.66
C THR A 32 -3.78 0.54 -10.77
N ASN A 33 -3.38 0.93 -11.99
CA ASN A 33 -2.42 2.03 -12.19
C ASN A 33 -2.98 3.39 -11.74
N ASN A 34 -4.23 3.70 -12.06
CA ASN A 34 -4.90 4.93 -11.64
C ASN A 34 -4.98 5.01 -10.11
N LEU A 35 -5.33 3.91 -9.45
CA LEU A 35 -5.35 3.82 -7.99
C LEU A 35 -3.96 4.04 -7.38
N LYS A 36 -2.89 3.50 -7.97
CA LYS A 36 -1.51 3.80 -7.54
C LYS A 36 -1.20 5.29 -7.68
N GLY A 37 -1.53 5.90 -8.81
CA GLY A 37 -1.31 7.33 -9.06
C GLY A 37 -2.03 8.22 -8.05
N ILE A 38 -3.32 7.98 -7.83
CA ILE A 38 -4.12 8.72 -6.82
C ILE A 38 -3.54 8.53 -5.41
N SER A 39 -3.12 7.31 -5.08
CA SER A 39 -2.51 7.02 -3.77
C SER A 39 -1.22 7.82 -3.55
N ILE A 40 -0.35 7.88 -4.57
CA ILE A 40 0.90 8.66 -4.52
C ILE A 40 0.58 10.16 -4.30
N ILE A 41 -0.46 10.69 -4.94
CA ILE A 41 -0.86 12.09 -4.72
C ILE A 41 -1.25 12.33 -3.26
N PHE A 42 -2.06 11.45 -2.65
CA PHE A 42 -2.43 11.58 -1.24
C PHE A 42 -1.24 11.44 -0.29
N ILE A 43 -0.29 10.57 -0.59
CA ILE A 43 0.97 10.43 0.16
C ILE A 43 1.77 11.74 0.09
N ILE A 44 1.94 12.32 -1.09
CA ILE A 44 2.66 13.60 -1.26
C ILE A 44 1.97 14.73 -0.47
N LEU A 45 0.63 14.85 -0.58
CA LEU A 45 -0.13 15.88 0.13
C LEU A 45 -0.02 15.71 1.66
N HIS A 46 0.02 14.47 2.14
CA HIS A 46 0.24 14.18 3.56
C HIS A 46 1.60 14.68 4.04
N HIS A 47 2.67 14.42 3.29
CA HIS A 47 4.02 14.84 3.67
C HIS A 47 4.18 16.37 3.61
N ILE A 48 3.61 17.03 2.60
CA ILE A 48 3.53 18.50 2.56
C ILE A 48 2.83 19.02 3.83
N ASN A 49 1.73 18.38 4.24
CA ASN A 49 1.01 18.76 5.45
C ASN A 49 1.82 18.54 6.75
N GLN A 50 2.74 17.56 6.79
CA GLN A 50 3.64 17.36 7.94
C GLN A 50 4.71 18.46 8.04
N GLU A 51 5.20 18.97 6.91
CA GLU A 51 6.21 20.02 6.86
C GLU A 51 5.64 21.43 7.13
N LEU A 52 4.32 21.63 6.90
CA LEU A 52 3.62 22.88 7.18
C LEU A 52 3.31 23.03 8.68
N ASN A 53 4.32 23.44 9.45
CA ASN A 53 4.28 23.63 10.91
C ASN A 53 3.17 24.56 11.48
N GLY A 54 2.38 25.24 10.63
CA GLY A 54 1.32 26.18 11.03
C GLY A 54 -0.12 25.70 10.82
N VAL A 55 -0.33 24.50 10.26
CA VAL A 55 -1.67 23.96 9.93
C VAL A 55 -2.00 22.70 10.76
N SER A 56 -1.03 22.23 11.55
CA SER A 56 -1.15 21.13 12.49
C SER A 56 -2.29 21.37 13.49
N GLY A 57 -3.18 20.38 13.62
CA GLY A 57 -4.38 20.46 14.46
C GLY A 57 -5.64 21.02 13.78
N THR A 58 -5.55 21.53 12.54
CA THR A 58 -6.76 21.88 11.78
C THR A 58 -7.51 20.64 11.29
N PHE A 59 -8.82 20.80 11.09
CA PHE A 59 -9.65 19.75 10.48
C PHE A 59 -9.05 19.27 9.16
N PHE A 60 -8.65 20.18 8.27
CA PHE A 60 -8.08 19.84 6.97
C PHE A 60 -6.77 19.05 7.09
N ALA A 61 -5.85 19.47 7.97
CA ALA A 61 -4.60 18.75 8.21
C ALA A 61 -4.83 17.33 8.73
N SER A 62 -5.79 17.14 9.64
CA SER A 62 -6.13 15.81 10.15
C SER A 62 -6.61 14.87 9.03
N ARG A 63 -7.38 15.39 8.06
CA ARG A 63 -7.88 14.62 6.92
C ARG A 63 -6.78 14.25 5.94
N LEU A 64 -5.84 15.17 5.68
CA LEU A 64 -4.67 14.86 4.84
C LEU A 64 -3.76 13.81 5.47
N THR A 65 -3.56 13.86 6.79
CA THR A 65 -2.80 12.83 7.51
C THR A 65 -3.43 11.46 7.40
N MET A 66 -4.75 11.37 7.58
CA MET A 66 -5.46 10.11 7.39
C MET A 66 -5.40 9.64 5.93
N ALA A 67 -5.62 10.55 4.97
CA ALA A 67 -5.61 10.23 3.54
C ALA A 67 -4.23 9.71 3.07
N GLY A 68 -3.13 10.26 3.57
CA GLY A 68 -1.78 9.76 3.27
C GLY A 68 -1.56 8.35 3.76
N ARG A 69 -1.89 8.07 5.04
CA ARG A 69 -1.80 6.73 5.63
C ARG A 69 -2.59 5.70 4.82
N LEU A 70 -3.85 6.01 4.52
CA LEU A 70 -4.72 5.15 3.72
C LEU A 70 -4.25 5.06 2.25
N GLY A 71 -3.61 6.11 1.74
CA GLY A 71 -2.95 6.13 0.43
C GLY A 71 -1.86 5.06 0.35
N VAL A 72 -0.98 4.94 1.36
CA VAL A 72 0.04 3.88 1.38
C VAL A 72 -0.61 2.49 1.39
N ALA A 73 -1.64 2.29 2.19
CA ALA A 73 -2.37 1.02 2.25
C ALA A 73 -2.94 0.65 0.86
N ILE A 74 -3.67 1.57 0.20
CA ILE A 74 -4.17 1.33 -1.17
C ILE A 74 -3.01 1.02 -2.10
N PHE A 75 -1.94 1.83 -2.09
CA PHE A 75 -0.79 1.66 -2.96
C PHE A 75 -0.16 0.27 -2.86
N PHE A 76 0.05 -0.24 -1.63
CA PHE A 76 0.57 -1.58 -1.40
C PHE A 76 -0.42 -2.67 -1.80
N PHE A 77 -1.70 -2.53 -1.46
CA PHE A 77 -2.74 -3.49 -1.84
C PHE A 77 -2.81 -3.67 -3.36
N VAL A 78 -3.00 -2.57 -4.10
CA VAL A 78 -3.13 -2.63 -5.57
C VAL A 78 -1.81 -3.02 -6.25
N SER A 79 -0.67 -2.80 -5.58
CA SER A 79 0.61 -3.28 -6.06
C SER A 79 0.75 -4.79 -5.96
N GLY A 80 0.40 -5.40 -4.82
CA GLY A 80 0.35 -6.84 -4.65
C GLY A 80 -0.70 -7.50 -5.56
N TYR A 81 -1.91 -6.93 -5.60
CA TYR A 81 -2.99 -7.40 -6.47
C TYR A 81 -2.56 -7.39 -7.95
N GLY A 82 -2.04 -6.25 -8.41
CA GLY A 82 -1.70 -6.05 -9.81
C GLY A 82 -0.61 -7.00 -10.33
N ILE A 83 0.42 -7.28 -9.52
CA ILE A 83 1.48 -8.22 -9.94
C ILE A 83 0.99 -9.66 -9.98
N MET A 84 0.12 -10.07 -9.07
CA MET A 84 -0.44 -11.42 -9.04
C MET A 84 -1.41 -11.64 -10.21
N ARG A 85 -2.31 -10.68 -10.49
CA ARG A 85 -3.19 -10.75 -11.67
C ARG A 85 -2.39 -10.80 -12.96
N GLN A 86 -1.35 -9.96 -13.11
CA GLN A 86 -0.49 -10.01 -14.29
C GLN A 86 0.24 -11.34 -14.44
N HIS A 87 0.61 -11.99 -13.33
CA HIS A 87 1.15 -13.33 -13.36
C HIS A 87 0.11 -14.37 -13.80
N GLN A 88 -1.12 -14.32 -13.28
CA GLN A 88 -2.20 -15.26 -13.70
C GLN A 88 -2.51 -15.13 -15.19
N ILE A 89 -2.52 -13.91 -15.73
CA ILE A 89 -2.80 -13.64 -17.15
C ILE A 89 -1.65 -14.09 -18.06
N LYS A 90 -0.39 -13.80 -17.68
CA LYS A 90 0.78 -14.04 -18.54
C LYS A 90 1.51 -15.35 -18.24
N GLY A 91 1.11 -16.05 -17.19
CA GLY A 91 1.71 -17.29 -16.71
C GLY A 91 3.18 -17.15 -16.25
N PRO A 92 3.93 -18.27 -16.24
CA PRO A 92 5.33 -18.32 -15.80
C PRO A 92 6.27 -17.37 -16.54
N SER A 93 5.96 -17.04 -17.80
CA SER A 93 6.76 -16.13 -18.63
C SER A 93 6.91 -14.73 -18.00
N TYR A 94 5.94 -14.31 -17.19
CA TYR A 94 5.96 -13.04 -16.47
C TYR A 94 7.14 -12.91 -15.51
N LEU A 95 7.59 -14.02 -14.91
CA LEU A 95 8.65 -14.01 -13.90
C LEU A 95 10.05 -13.88 -14.50
N LYS A 96 10.24 -14.29 -15.76
CA LYS A 96 11.55 -14.33 -16.44
C LYS A 96 12.26 -12.98 -16.40
N ASN A 97 11.53 -11.89 -16.64
CA ASN A 97 12.07 -10.53 -16.65
C ASN A 97 11.39 -9.64 -15.60
N PHE A 98 10.81 -10.22 -14.54
CA PHE A 98 10.02 -9.48 -13.56
C PHE A 98 10.83 -8.37 -12.88
N LEU A 99 12.00 -8.70 -12.32
CA LEU A 99 12.85 -7.74 -11.60
C LEU A 99 13.25 -6.54 -12.48
N PRO A 100 13.84 -6.71 -13.68
CA PRO A 100 14.18 -5.55 -14.51
C PRO A 100 12.95 -4.77 -15.01
N HIS A 101 11.80 -5.40 -15.23
CA HIS A 101 10.60 -4.66 -15.65
C HIS A 101 9.90 -3.91 -14.51
N ARG A 102 10.06 -4.35 -13.27
CA ARG A 102 9.35 -3.80 -12.10
C ARG A 102 10.24 -2.97 -11.20
N LEU A 103 11.42 -3.46 -10.84
CA LEU A 103 12.33 -2.77 -9.94
C LEU A 103 13.15 -1.70 -10.65
N LEU A 104 13.67 -1.98 -11.86
CA LEU A 104 14.58 -1.04 -12.51
C LEU A 104 13.96 0.36 -12.72
N PRO A 105 12.71 0.52 -13.21
CA PRO A 105 12.12 1.85 -13.33
C PRO A 105 11.98 2.57 -12.00
N ILE A 106 11.66 1.85 -10.92
CA ILE A 106 11.51 2.42 -9.57
C ILE A 106 12.86 2.84 -9.01
N ILE A 107 13.87 1.98 -9.15
CA ILE A 107 15.24 2.25 -8.72
C ILE A 107 15.81 3.43 -9.48
N LEU A 108 15.65 3.51 -10.81
CA LEU A 108 16.14 4.63 -11.61
C LEU A 108 15.48 5.95 -11.24
N LEU A 109 14.16 5.96 -11.03
CA LEU A 109 13.44 7.15 -10.56
C LEU A 109 13.90 7.57 -9.16
N TYR A 110 14.13 6.60 -8.28
CA TYR A 110 14.62 6.87 -6.93
C TYR A 110 16.06 7.41 -6.93
N LEU A 111 16.94 6.82 -7.74
CA LEU A 111 18.31 7.32 -7.94
C LEU A 111 18.32 8.73 -8.56
N LEU A 112 17.40 9.03 -9.48
CA LEU A 112 17.24 10.38 -10.00
C LEU A 112 16.81 11.35 -8.90
N ALA A 113 15.85 10.98 -8.04
CA ALA A 113 15.46 11.80 -6.89
C ALA A 113 16.64 12.03 -5.93
N MET A 114 17.41 10.98 -5.64
CA MET A 114 18.64 11.07 -4.84
C MET A 114 19.66 12.03 -5.46
N LEU A 115 19.89 11.94 -6.78
CA LEU A 115 20.81 12.81 -7.51
C LEU A 115 20.40 14.28 -7.44
N LEU A 116 19.10 14.57 -7.48
CA LEU A 116 18.57 15.93 -7.40
C LEU A 116 18.59 16.51 -5.98
N ILE A 117 18.30 15.69 -4.96
CA ILE A 117 18.14 16.14 -3.57
C ILE A 117 19.49 16.17 -2.82
N PHE A 118 20.40 15.26 -3.14
CA PHE A 118 21.67 15.12 -2.42
C PHE A 118 22.50 16.41 -2.43
N PRO A 119 22.72 17.12 -3.57
CA PRO A 119 23.50 18.37 -3.57
C PRO A 119 22.88 19.45 -2.68
N ILE A 120 21.55 19.54 -2.66
CA ILE A 120 20.82 20.51 -1.84
C ILE A 120 21.04 20.21 -0.35
N LYS A 121 20.88 18.95 0.06
CA LYS A 121 21.09 18.54 1.48
C LYS A 121 22.55 18.58 1.90
N HIS A 122 23.47 18.30 0.98
CA HIS A 122 24.90 18.45 1.24
C HIS A 122 25.22 19.91 1.56
N GLN A 123 24.73 20.84 0.73
CA GLN A 123 24.99 22.27 0.91
C GLN A 123 24.30 22.87 2.15
N LEU A 124 23.04 22.50 2.41
CA LEU A 124 22.24 23.10 3.49
C LEU A 124 22.45 22.43 4.86
N MET A 125 22.74 21.13 4.89
CA MET A 125 22.74 20.31 6.11
C MET A 125 24.06 19.56 6.34
N GLY A 126 25.06 19.71 5.44
CA GLY A 126 26.32 18.99 5.53
C GLY A 126 26.20 17.48 5.33
N LEU A 127 25.13 17.00 4.67
CA LEU A 127 24.90 15.57 4.44
C LEU A 127 26.08 14.94 3.69
N THR A 128 26.73 13.95 4.29
CA THR A 128 27.83 13.21 3.68
C THR A 128 27.32 12.02 2.84
N PHE A 129 28.15 11.51 1.93
CA PHE A 129 27.84 10.29 1.17
C PHE A 129 27.57 9.07 2.07
N SER A 130 28.33 8.93 3.16
CA SER A 130 28.13 7.83 4.12
C SER A 130 26.76 7.93 4.80
N GLN A 131 26.38 9.12 5.26
CA GLN A 131 25.05 9.35 5.84
C GLN A 131 23.93 9.14 4.82
N ALA A 132 24.12 9.56 3.57
CA ALA A 132 23.16 9.30 2.50
C ALA A 132 22.98 7.80 2.25
N ALA A 133 24.06 7.01 2.23
CA ALA A 133 23.99 5.55 2.08
C ALA A 133 23.29 4.89 3.27
N ILE A 134 23.64 5.27 4.51
CA ILE A 134 23.02 4.74 5.74
C ILE A 134 21.52 5.06 5.79
N SER A 135 21.12 6.24 5.30
CA SER A 135 19.70 6.64 5.29
C SER A 135 18.80 5.69 4.50
N MET A 136 19.36 4.95 3.53
CA MET A 136 18.60 3.97 2.75
C MET A 136 18.22 2.73 3.56
N THR A 137 18.87 2.49 4.70
CA THR A 137 18.67 1.27 5.49
C THR A 137 18.18 1.53 6.91
N ASN A 138 18.24 2.78 7.39
CA ASN A 138 17.85 3.16 8.74
C ASN A 138 16.36 3.56 8.90
N GLY A 139 15.56 3.43 7.84
CA GLY A 139 14.13 3.75 7.85
C GLY A 139 13.78 5.24 7.72
N ALA A 140 14.78 6.11 7.64
CA ALA A 140 14.64 7.54 7.42
C ALA A 140 15.50 8.00 6.22
N PRO A 141 15.07 7.71 4.98
CA PRO A 141 15.85 8.04 3.80
C PRO A 141 16.07 9.55 3.66
N PHE A 142 17.26 9.94 3.20
CA PHE A 142 17.57 11.36 3.02
C PHE A 142 16.69 12.01 1.94
N VAL A 143 16.18 11.24 0.99
CA VAL A 143 15.04 11.64 0.18
C VAL A 143 13.82 11.58 1.10
N ASN A 144 13.42 12.73 1.65
CA ASN A 144 12.37 12.80 2.66
C ASN A 144 11.14 11.97 2.25
N ASP A 145 10.59 11.25 3.22
CA ASP A 145 9.34 10.53 3.09
C ASP A 145 9.27 9.44 2.00
N SER A 146 10.41 9.07 1.43
CA SER A 146 10.48 8.07 0.36
C SER A 146 10.51 6.61 0.84
N TRP A 147 10.32 6.39 2.14
CA TRP A 147 10.43 5.06 2.75
C TRP A 147 9.52 4.01 2.10
N PHE A 148 8.33 4.40 1.64
CA PHE A 148 7.37 3.49 0.99
C PHE A 148 7.89 2.99 -0.37
N VAL A 149 8.79 3.75 -1.03
CA VAL A 149 9.50 3.35 -2.26
C VAL A 149 10.48 2.21 -1.96
N LEU A 150 11.22 2.30 -0.84
CA LEU A 150 12.11 1.23 -0.42
C LEU A 150 11.32 -0.01 0.00
N ALA A 151 10.21 0.18 0.72
CA ALA A 151 9.33 -0.91 1.12
C ALA A 151 8.73 -1.64 -0.10
N ILE A 152 8.25 -0.93 -1.14
CA ILE A 152 7.71 -1.59 -2.33
C ILE A 152 8.77 -2.33 -3.15
N ILE A 153 10.02 -1.84 -3.18
CA ILE A 153 11.15 -2.57 -3.78
C ILE A 153 11.34 -3.90 -3.05
N PHE A 154 11.37 -3.88 -1.71
CA PHE A 154 11.44 -5.09 -0.89
C PHE A 154 10.27 -6.04 -1.17
N PHE A 155 9.03 -5.56 -1.17
CA PHE A 155 7.86 -6.40 -1.36
C PHE A 155 7.76 -7.01 -2.76
N TYR A 156 8.16 -6.29 -3.81
CA TYR A 156 8.27 -6.86 -5.16
C TYR A 156 9.35 -7.92 -5.25
N PHE A 157 10.49 -7.72 -4.58
CA PHE A 157 11.52 -8.75 -4.49
C PHE A 157 11.01 -9.98 -3.71
N ALA A 158 10.33 -9.79 -2.58
CA ALA A 158 9.74 -10.85 -1.77
C ALA A 158 8.70 -11.68 -2.56
N PHE A 159 7.84 -11.02 -3.36
CA PHE A 159 6.93 -11.70 -4.28
C PHE A 159 7.67 -12.52 -5.32
N TRP A 160 8.67 -11.93 -5.99
CA TRP A 160 9.45 -12.64 -6.99
C TRP A 160 10.13 -13.88 -6.39
N LEU A 161 10.80 -13.74 -5.25
CA LEU A 161 11.45 -14.84 -4.54
C LEU A 161 10.44 -15.92 -4.13
N GLY A 162 9.29 -15.51 -3.57
CA GLY A 162 8.20 -16.41 -3.19
C GLY A 162 7.68 -17.21 -4.38
N MET A 163 7.49 -16.59 -5.54
CA MET A 163 7.06 -17.26 -6.77
C MET A 163 8.11 -18.25 -7.31
N GLN A 164 9.39 -17.89 -7.27
CA GLN A 164 10.49 -18.75 -7.72
C GLN A 164 10.62 -20.01 -6.86
N ILE A 165 10.51 -19.88 -5.54
CA ILE A 165 10.64 -21.00 -4.60
C ILE A 165 9.37 -21.86 -4.59
N SER A 166 8.20 -21.23 -4.56
CA SER A 166 6.91 -21.94 -4.50
C SER A 166 6.55 -22.67 -5.79
N ARG A 167 7.18 -22.31 -6.92
CA ARG A 167 6.85 -22.81 -8.26
C ARG A 167 5.36 -22.68 -8.60
N GLY A 168 4.71 -21.64 -8.06
CA GLY A 168 3.28 -21.37 -8.26
C GLY A 168 2.32 -22.08 -7.30
N HIS A 169 2.82 -22.90 -6.37
CA HIS A 169 1.98 -23.50 -5.33
C HIS A 169 1.58 -22.45 -4.27
N SER A 170 0.29 -22.36 -3.94
CA SER A 170 -0.26 -21.30 -3.10
C SER A 170 0.28 -21.32 -1.66
N LEU A 171 0.27 -22.48 -0.99
CA LEU A 171 0.71 -22.59 0.40
C LEU A 171 2.16 -22.10 0.61
N PRO A 172 3.18 -22.62 -0.12
CA PRO A 172 4.54 -22.12 0.04
C PRO A 172 4.70 -20.66 -0.40
N LEU A 173 3.97 -20.19 -1.43
CA LEU A 173 4.00 -18.78 -1.83
C LEU A 173 3.59 -17.86 -0.67
N PHE A 174 2.43 -18.13 -0.06
CA PHE A 174 1.93 -17.32 1.05
C PHE A 174 2.78 -17.49 2.30
N ALA A 175 3.23 -18.71 2.61
CA ALA A 175 4.14 -18.92 3.74
C ALA A 175 5.41 -18.05 3.61
N ILE A 176 6.03 -18.00 2.43
CA ILE A 176 7.22 -17.17 2.18
C ILE A 176 6.88 -15.69 2.27
N LEU A 177 5.80 -15.24 1.63
CA LEU A 177 5.41 -13.83 1.63
C LEU A 177 5.13 -13.30 3.04
N PHE A 178 4.33 -14.03 3.83
CA PHE A 178 4.02 -13.65 5.20
C PHE A 178 5.24 -13.78 6.12
N LEU A 179 6.10 -14.79 5.93
CA LEU A 179 7.36 -14.92 6.66
C LEU A 179 8.28 -13.72 6.40
N LEU A 180 8.53 -13.36 5.14
CA LEU A 180 9.40 -12.24 4.79
C LEU A 180 8.81 -10.90 5.28
N THR A 181 7.49 -10.73 5.23
CA THR A 181 6.81 -9.55 5.78
C THR A 181 6.93 -9.49 7.31
N GLY A 182 6.85 -10.64 7.99
CA GLY A 182 7.09 -10.75 9.43
C GLY A 182 8.53 -10.43 9.81
N LEU A 183 9.51 -10.97 9.08
CA LEU A 183 10.94 -10.66 9.28
C LEU A 183 11.23 -9.18 9.05
N TYR A 184 10.67 -8.59 8.00
CA TYR A 184 10.73 -7.14 7.77
C TYR A 184 10.19 -6.36 8.96
N THR A 185 9.02 -6.75 9.48
CA THR A 185 8.38 -6.08 10.62
C THR A 185 9.22 -6.18 11.89
N VAL A 186 9.74 -7.37 12.20
CA VAL A 186 10.60 -7.61 13.38
C VAL A 186 11.90 -6.81 13.27
N TYR A 187 12.52 -6.76 12.08
CA TYR A 187 13.73 -5.99 11.85
C TYR A 187 13.53 -4.48 12.10
N ILE A 188 12.45 -3.90 11.55
CA ILE A 188 12.11 -2.49 11.77
C ILE A 188 11.87 -2.20 13.25
N TRP A 189 11.17 -3.09 13.94
CA TRP A 189 10.86 -2.96 15.36
C TRP A 189 12.12 -3.02 16.24
N ASP A 190 12.98 -4.02 16.04
CA ASP A 190 14.25 -4.17 16.77
C ASP A 190 15.15 -2.94 16.62
N LYS A 191 15.12 -2.32 15.45
CA LYS A 191 15.93 -1.14 15.13
C LYS A 191 15.26 0.19 15.48
N GLY A 192 14.03 0.18 15.98
CA GLY A 192 13.31 1.39 16.38
C GLY A 192 13.07 2.38 15.23
N MET A 193 12.96 1.91 13.98
CA MET A 193 12.95 2.77 12.78
C MET A 193 11.60 3.47 12.50
N GLY A 194 10.60 3.28 13.38
CA GLY A 194 9.29 3.91 13.29
C GLY A 194 8.18 2.97 12.78
N GLU A 195 7.00 3.15 13.34
CA GLU A 195 5.82 2.31 13.07
C GLU A 195 5.21 2.53 11.66
N TRP A 196 5.47 3.69 11.05
CA TRP A 196 4.99 4.00 9.69
C TRP A 196 5.60 3.09 8.62
N LEU A 197 6.72 2.43 8.90
CA LEU A 197 7.34 1.47 7.98
C LEU A 197 6.57 0.15 7.95
N VAL A 198 5.86 -0.19 9.03
CA VAL A 198 5.25 -1.52 9.22
C VAL A 198 3.74 -1.52 9.17
N ASN A 199 3.06 -0.39 9.45
CA ASN A 199 1.60 -0.29 9.49
C ASN A 199 0.91 -0.93 8.26
N ALA A 200 1.39 -0.63 7.06
CA ALA A 200 0.82 -1.13 5.82
C ALA A 200 1.53 -2.37 5.27
N ALA A 201 2.56 -2.89 5.95
CA ALA A 201 3.43 -3.96 5.41
C ALA A 201 2.64 -5.21 4.99
N PHE A 202 1.68 -5.63 5.82
CA PHE A 202 0.83 -6.80 5.56
C PHE A 202 -0.27 -6.55 4.51
N VAL A 203 -0.47 -5.31 4.08
CA VAL A 203 -1.47 -4.98 3.05
C VAL A 203 -1.02 -5.47 1.67
N PHE A 204 0.28 -5.46 1.39
CA PHE A 204 0.83 -6.00 0.14
C PHE A 204 0.55 -7.51 -0.05
N PRO A 205 0.96 -8.42 0.87
CA PRO A 205 0.67 -9.85 0.72
C PRO A 205 -0.83 -10.14 0.75
N THR A 206 -1.63 -9.33 1.46
CA THR A 206 -3.09 -9.40 1.42
C THR A 206 -3.64 -9.10 0.03
N GLY A 207 -3.11 -8.08 -0.66
CA GLY A 207 -3.46 -7.80 -2.06
C GLY A 207 -3.10 -8.93 -3.01
N VAL A 208 -1.93 -9.58 -2.82
CA VAL A 208 -1.54 -10.78 -3.58
C VAL A 208 -2.53 -11.93 -3.33
N LEU A 209 -2.88 -12.18 -2.06
CA LEU A 209 -3.82 -13.24 -1.68
C LEU A 209 -5.19 -13.01 -2.29
N PHE A 210 -5.69 -11.77 -2.23
CA PHE A 210 -6.97 -11.42 -2.80
C PHE A 210 -6.99 -11.68 -4.31
N ALA A 211 -5.98 -11.22 -5.06
CA ALA A 211 -5.88 -11.49 -6.50
C ALA A 211 -5.79 -12.99 -6.82
N PHE A 212 -5.06 -13.76 -6.01
CA PHE A 212 -4.89 -15.20 -6.21
C PHE A 212 -6.22 -15.95 -6.12
N TYR A 213 -7.06 -15.60 -5.15
CA TYR A 213 -8.33 -16.27 -4.87
C TYR A 213 -9.56 -15.50 -5.35
N GLU A 214 -9.37 -14.41 -6.10
CA GLU A 214 -10.44 -13.50 -6.53
C GLU A 214 -11.60 -14.26 -7.18
N ASP A 215 -11.30 -15.15 -8.13
CA ASP A 215 -12.30 -15.94 -8.86
C ASP A 215 -13.14 -16.83 -7.93
N ARG A 216 -12.58 -17.26 -6.79
CA ARG A 216 -13.30 -18.06 -5.78
C ARG A 216 -14.17 -17.21 -4.89
N PHE A 217 -13.73 -16.00 -4.54
CA PHE A 217 -14.47 -15.09 -3.67
C PHE A 217 -15.52 -14.28 -4.43
N MET A 218 -15.32 -14.03 -5.72
CA MET A 218 -16.14 -13.13 -6.53
C MET A 218 -17.63 -13.52 -6.55
N PRO A 219 -18.04 -14.79 -6.67
CA PRO A 219 -19.46 -15.16 -6.60
C PRO A 219 -20.10 -14.78 -5.25
N LEU A 220 -19.38 -14.98 -4.14
CA LEU A 220 -19.85 -14.65 -2.80
C LEU A 220 -19.90 -13.12 -2.60
N ILE A 221 -18.85 -12.41 -3.02
CA ILE A 221 -18.76 -10.95 -2.95
C ILE A 221 -19.90 -10.32 -3.71
N ARG A 222 -20.19 -10.79 -4.93
CA ARG A 222 -21.30 -10.27 -5.74
C ARG A 222 -22.66 -10.55 -5.11
N ARG A 223 -22.86 -11.76 -4.56
CA ARG A 223 -24.13 -12.15 -3.92
C ARG A 223 -24.43 -11.34 -2.67
N PHE A 224 -23.42 -11.04 -1.85
CA PHE A 224 -23.55 -10.35 -0.57
C PHE A 224 -22.81 -9.01 -0.56
N TYR A 225 -22.78 -8.31 -1.70
CA TYR A 225 -21.98 -7.10 -1.86
C TYR A 225 -22.27 -6.07 -0.78
N LEU A 226 -23.56 -5.69 -0.61
CA LEU A 226 -23.94 -4.66 0.35
C LEU A 226 -23.61 -5.08 1.80
N PRO A 227 -23.96 -6.28 2.29
CA PRO A 227 -23.51 -6.76 3.60
C PRO A 227 -21.99 -6.80 3.79
N ILE A 228 -21.24 -7.27 2.79
CA ILE A 228 -19.76 -7.37 2.87
C ILE A 228 -19.13 -5.97 2.88
N MET A 229 -19.61 -5.06 2.04
CA MET A 229 -19.18 -3.66 2.01
C MET A 229 -19.49 -2.98 3.35
N LEU A 230 -20.72 -3.09 3.86
CA LEU A 230 -21.07 -2.52 5.16
C LEU A 230 -20.27 -3.15 6.30
N GLY A 231 -20.05 -4.47 6.26
CA GLY A 231 -19.24 -5.19 7.24
C GLY A 231 -17.78 -4.74 7.25
N THR A 232 -17.15 -4.62 6.08
CA THR A 232 -15.77 -4.14 5.94
C THR A 232 -15.63 -2.66 6.32
N LEU A 233 -16.60 -1.81 5.99
CA LEU A 233 -16.65 -0.41 6.43
C LEU A 233 -16.80 -0.29 7.95
N THR A 234 -17.67 -1.12 8.54
CA THR A 234 -17.89 -1.14 9.99
C THR A 234 -16.65 -1.65 10.71
N ALA A 235 -16.02 -2.72 10.21
CA ALA A 235 -14.77 -3.25 10.75
C ALA A 235 -13.65 -2.21 10.63
N PHE A 236 -13.50 -1.57 9.48
CA PHE A 236 -12.57 -0.46 9.30
C PHE A 236 -12.81 0.64 10.35
N ALA A 237 -14.03 1.13 10.47
CA ALA A 237 -14.38 2.19 11.42
C ALA A 237 -14.07 1.79 12.87
N LEU A 238 -14.40 0.55 13.25
CA LEU A 238 -14.12 0.00 14.58
C LEU A 238 -12.61 -0.05 14.85
N PHE A 239 -11.84 -0.70 13.98
CA PHE A 239 -10.39 -0.84 14.16
C PHE A 239 -9.65 0.49 14.08
N PHE A 240 -10.11 1.41 13.24
CA PHE A 240 -9.58 2.76 13.15
C PHE A 240 -9.83 3.54 14.47
N THR A 241 -11.04 3.44 15.02
CA THR A 241 -11.37 4.03 16.32
C THR A 241 -10.49 3.47 17.45
N LEU A 242 -10.30 2.15 17.46
CA LEU A 242 -9.43 1.49 18.44
C LEU A 242 -7.97 1.92 18.29
N ASP A 243 -7.48 2.14 17.06
CA ASP A 243 -6.16 2.73 16.81
C ASP A 243 -6.09 4.16 17.37
N GLU A 244 -7.07 5.01 17.12
CA GLU A 244 -7.09 6.38 17.68
C GLU A 244 -7.14 6.40 19.22
N MET A 245 -7.88 5.47 19.83
CA MET A 245 -8.03 5.41 21.29
C MET A 245 -6.82 4.82 22.01
N HIS A 246 -6.20 3.79 21.43
CA HIS A 246 -5.16 3.01 22.10
C HIS A 246 -3.76 3.20 21.51
N ASN A 247 -3.64 3.79 20.32
CA ASN A 247 -2.41 3.96 19.55
C ASN A 247 -1.61 2.65 19.44
N GLN A 248 -2.28 1.58 19.03
CA GLN A 248 -1.67 0.24 18.94
C GLN A 248 -1.61 -0.25 17.51
N LEU A 249 -0.40 -0.69 17.12
CA LEU A 249 -0.09 -1.17 15.78
C LEU A 249 -1.03 -2.26 15.26
N ARG A 250 -1.50 -3.16 16.14
CA ARG A 250 -2.45 -4.23 15.77
C ARG A 250 -3.76 -3.68 15.23
N PHE A 251 -4.32 -2.63 15.83
CA PHE A 251 -5.58 -2.04 15.39
C PHE A 251 -5.39 -1.31 14.06
N ARG A 252 -4.25 -0.63 13.93
CA ARG A 252 -3.83 0.01 12.69
C ARG A 252 -3.76 -0.98 11.52
N PHE A 253 -3.07 -2.11 11.71
CA PHE A 253 -2.96 -3.18 10.71
C PHE A 253 -4.33 -3.62 10.19
N PHE A 254 -5.25 -3.95 11.11
CA PHE A 254 -6.58 -4.40 10.74
C PHE A 254 -7.38 -3.31 10.03
N SER A 255 -7.30 -2.05 10.49
CA SER A 255 -7.98 -0.94 9.83
C SER A 255 -7.53 -0.79 8.38
N GLU A 256 -6.23 -0.79 8.10
CA GLU A 256 -5.69 -0.61 6.75
C GLU A 256 -6.08 -1.77 5.82
N ILE A 257 -6.10 -3.00 6.32
CA ILE A 257 -6.58 -4.18 5.58
C ILE A 257 -8.07 -4.06 5.23
N PHE A 258 -8.94 -3.78 6.21
CA PHE A 258 -10.38 -3.68 5.97
C PHE A 258 -10.75 -2.51 5.05
N PHE A 259 -10.00 -1.40 5.14
CA PHE A 259 -10.16 -0.27 4.23
C PHE A 259 -9.96 -0.66 2.76
N CYS A 260 -8.96 -1.49 2.47
CA CYS A 260 -8.70 -1.95 1.12
C CYS A 260 -9.78 -2.91 0.58
N PHE A 261 -10.42 -3.71 1.44
CA PHE A 261 -11.47 -4.65 1.02
C PHE A 261 -12.82 -4.00 0.72
N GLY A 262 -13.19 -2.91 1.40
CA GLY A 262 -14.45 -2.20 1.15
C GLY A 262 -14.58 -1.57 -0.25
N ARG A 263 -13.50 -1.58 -1.04
CA ARG A 263 -13.38 -0.88 -2.33
C ARG A 263 -13.70 -1.76 -3.56
N HIS A 264 -14.03 -3.05 -3.39
CA HIS A 264 -14.26 -3.95 -4.53
C HIS A 264 -15.75 -4.14 -4.85
N ASP A 265 -16.15 -3.47 -5.93
CA ASP A 265 -17.32 -3.59 -6.82
C ASP A 265 -18.69 -3.98 -6.26
N GLY A 266 -19.50 -2.93 -6.17
CA GLY A 266 -20.94 -2.99 -6.36
C GLY A 266 -21.25 -2.63 -7.79
N GLN A 267 -21.59 -3.65 -8.59
CA GLN A 267 -22.68 -3.68 -9.58
C GLN A 267 -22.40 -4.73 -10.65
N LEU A 268 -23.08 -5.87 -10.54
CA LEU A 268 -23.56 -6.70 -11.66
C LEU A 268 -24.97 -7.20 -11.32
N SER A 269 -25.85 -6.27 -10.95
CA SER A 269 -27.30 -6.51 -10.95
C SER A 269 -27.93 -5.68 -12.07
N ARG A 270 -27.68 -6.11 -13.30
CA ARG A 270 -28.65 -6.09 -14.41
C ARG A 270 -28.34 -7.26 -15.32
#